data_AF-A0A2E9MA05-F1
#
_entry.id   AF-A0A2E9MA05-F1
#
_cell.length_a   1.000
_cell.length_b   1.000
_cell.length_c   1.000
_cell.angle_alpha   90.00
_cell.angle_beta   90.00
_cell.angle_gamma   90.00
#
_symmetry.space_group_name_H-M   'P 1'
#
loop_
_entity.id
_entity.type
_entity.pdbx_description
1 polymer ?
#
loop_
_entity_poly.entity_id
_entity_poly.type
_entity_poly.pdbx_seq_one_letter_code
_entity_poly.pdbx_strand_id
1 'polypeptide(L)' 'MEATDRRRLERLCRYVILPPVASGRLRFVDAQTLVFSLKTQWADGTCQLVLSRASNSSLSIPRSALHRA' A
#
# COMPACT_ATOMS: atom_id res chain seq x y z
N MET A 1 -15.91 7.59 1.02
CA MET A 1 -15.12 8.71 0.49
C MET A 1 -14.16 8.15 -0.54
N GLU A 2 -14.22 8.65 -1.77
CA GLU A 2 -13.44 8.16 -2.92
C GLU A 2 -11.93 8.19 -2.67
N ALA A 3 -11.21 7.23 -3.27
CA ALA A 3 -9.76 7.20 -3.35
C ALA A 3 -9.22 8.26 -4.35
N THR A 4 -9.68 9.51 -4.23
CA THR A 4 -9.35 10.61 -5.15
C THR A 4 -8.27 11.53 -4.56
N ASP A 5 -7.92 11.38 -3.29
CA ASP A 5 -6.92 12.22 -2.65
C ASP A 5 -5.50 11.77 -3.01
N ARG A 6 -5.11 12.07 -4.27
CA ARG A 6 -3.83 11.70 -4.88
C ARG A 6 -2.65 12.12 -4.01
N ARG A 7 -2.73 13.28 -3.35
CA ARG A 7 -1.67 13.77 -2.46
C ARG A 7 -1.50 12.88 -1.23
N ARG A 8 -2.62 12.41 -0.65
CA ARG A 8 -2.60 11.49 0.49
C ARG A 8 -2.01 10.13 0.10
N LEU A 9 -2.35 9.63 -1.09
CA LEU A 9 -1.78 8.38 -1.61
C LEU A 9 -0.29 8.51 -1.93
N GLU A 10 0.14 9.59 -2.58
CA GLU A 10 1.55 9.84 -2.87
C GLU A 10 2.39 9.93 -1.58
N ARG A 11 1.84 10.57 -0.54
CA ARG A 11 2.47 10.60 0.80
C ARG A 11 2.59 9.20 1.40
N LEU A 12 1.55 8.38 1.32
CA LEU A 12 1.57 7.00 1.79
C LEU A 12 2.62 6.17 1.02
N CYS A 13 2.65 6.25 -0.31
CA CYS A 13 3.64 5.55 -1.13
C CYS A 13 5.07 5.97 -0.77
N ARG A 14 5.33 7.28 -0.62
CA ARG A 14 6.64 7.78 -0.17
C ARG A 14 7.01 7.22 1.19
N TYR A 15 6.06 7.15 2.12
CA TYR A 15 6.29 6.64 3.46
C TYR A 15 6.61 5.14 3.48
N VAL A 16 5.88 4.35 2.68
CA VAL A 16 6.10 2.90 2.54
C VAL A 16 7.45 2.57 1.90
N ILE A 17 7.96 3.42 1.01
CA ILE A 17 9.22 3.21 0.28
C ILE A 17 10.45 3.71 1.05
N LEU A 18 10.28 4.47 2.15
CA LEU A 18 11.41 4.91 2.97
C LEU A 18 12.18 3.69 3.50
N PRO A 19 13.52 3.61 3.31
CA PRO A 19 14.35 2.47 3.73
C PRO A 19 14.11 1.98 5.17
N PRO A 20 13.93 2.83 6.21
CA PRO A 20 13.69 2.34 7.58
C PRO A 20 12.32 1.67 7.77
N VAL A 21 11.33 1.99 6.94
CA VAL A 21 9.98 1.42 7.02
C VAL A 21 9.89 0.14 6.18
N ALA A 22 10.49 0.16 4.99
CA ALA A 22 10.50 -0.92 4.00
C ALA A 22 11.46 -2.08 4.32
N SER A 23 12.50 -1.84 5.13
CA SER A 23 13.58 -2.81 5.36
C SER A 23 13.02 -4.17 5.84
N GLY A 24 13.26 -5.21 5.04
CA GLY A 24 12.81 -6.58 5.29
C GLY A 24 11.31 -6.85 5.11
N ARG A 25 10.50 -5.84 4.79
CA ARG A 25 9.03 -5.96 4.68
C ARG A 25 8.48 -5.73 3.28
N LEU A 26 9.26 -5.14 2.39
CA LEU A 26 8.91 -4.96 0.98
C LEU A 26 9.55 -6.06 0.12
N ARG A 27 8.73 -6.79 -0.65
CA ARG A 27 9.18 -7.83 -1.59
C ARG A 27 8.54 -7.68 -2.96
N PHE A 28 9.28 -7.96 -4.02
CA PHE A 28 8.70 -8.16 -5.35
C PHE A 28 8.04 -9.54 -5.40
N VAL A 29 6.81 -9.60 -5.93
CA VAL A 29 6.13 -10.86 -6.24
C VAL A 29 6.39 -11.23 -7.71
N ASP A 30 6.38 -10.21 -8.58
CA ASP A 30 6.71 -10.31 -9.99
C ASP A 30 7.26 -8.95 -10.49
N ALA A 31 7.49 -8.83 -11.80
CA ALA A 31 8.09 -7.64 -12.41
C ALA A 31 7.27 -6.33 -12.20
N GLN A 32 5.98 -6.44 -11.89
CA GLN A 32 5.06 -5.30 -11.80
C GLN A 32 4.36 -5.20 -10.43
N THR A 33 4.49 -6.23 -9.58
CA THR A 33 3.81 -6.31 -8.29
C THR A 33 4.77 -6.35 -7.11
N LEU A 34 4.48 -5.52 -6.11
CA LEU A 34 5.15 -5.44 -4.83
C LEU A 34 4.19 -5.84 -3.71
N VAL A 35 4.69 -6.55 -2.71
CA VAL A 35 3.99 -6.82 -1.45
C VAL A 35 4.73 -6.15 -0.32
N PHE A 36 4.00 -5.39 0.48
CA PHE A 36 4.47 -4.79 1.73
C PHE A 36 3.79 -5.47 2.91
N SER A 37 4.57 -6.15 3.75
CA SER A 37 4.09 -6.75 5.00
C SER A 37 3.98 -5.67 6.08
N LEU A 38 2.81 -5.57 6.73
CA LEU A 38 2.58 -4.64 7.81
C LEU A 38 3.29 -5.13 9.09
N LYS A 39 3.84 -4.19 9.87
CA LYS A 39 4.42 -4.50 11.20
C LYS A 39 3.34 -4.98 12.18
N THR A 40 2.18 -4.34 12.11
CA THR A 40 1.01 -4.63 12.94
C THR A 40 -0.16 -4.84 12.01
N GLN A 41 -0.91 -5.92 12.21
CA GLN A 41 -2.16 -6.14 11.49
C GLN A 41 -3.10 -4.95 11.67
N TRP A 42 -3.82 -4.58 10.62
CA TRP A 42 -4.90 -3.62 10.75
C TRP A 42 -6.10 -4.23 11.49
N ALA A 43 -7.05 -3.37 11.88
CA ALA A 43 -8.22 -3.78 12.64
C ALA A 43 -9.12 -4.79 11.90
N ASP A 44 -9.03 -4.82 10.57
CA ASP A 44 -9.73 -5.77 9.70
C ASP A 44 -8.95 -7.09 9.50
N GLY A 45 -7.79 -7.26 10.15
CA GLY A 45 -6.91 -8.41 9.99
C GLY A 45 -5.99 -8.32 8.77
N THR A 46 -5.99 -7.20 8.04
CA THR A 46 -5.06 -7.02 6.92
C THR A 46 -3.62 -6.99 7.43
N CYS A 47 -2.78 -7.89 6.90
CA CYS A 47 -1.36 -8.00 7.24
C CYS A 47 -0.43 -7.60 6.09
N GLN A 48 -0.95 -7.46 4.86
CA GLN A 48 -0.15 -7.24 3.66
C GLN A 48 -0.85 -6.28 2.71
N LEU A 49 -0.07 -5.40 2.08
CA LEU A 49 -0.52 -4.50 1.02
C LEU A 49 0.11 -4.94 -0.30
N VAL A 50 -0.73 -5.14 -1.32
CA VAL A 50 -0.29 -5.44 -2.68
C VAL A 50 -0.31 -4.15 -3.49
N LEU A 51 0.81 -3.80 -4.08
CA LEU A 51 1.00 -2.63 -4.93
C LEU A 51 1.39 -3.11 -6.32
N SER A 52 0.52 -2.95 -7.30
CA SER A 52 0.85 -3.14 -8.71
C SER A 52 1.17 -1.81 -9.37
N ARG A 53 1.99 -1.84 -10.42
CA ARG A 53 2.15 -0.69 -11.31
C ARG A 53 0.78 -0.35 -11.90
N ALA A 54 0.22 0.80 -11.55
CA ALA A 54 -0.97 1.29 -12.21
C ALA A 54 -0.61 1.66 -13.66
N SER A 55 -0.95 0.79 -14.61
CA SER A 55 -1.14 1.15 -16.01
C SER A 55 -2.31 2.12 -16.05
N ASN A 56 -2.01 3.42 -15.94
CA ASN A 56 -2.94 4.55 -15.90
C ASN A 56 -4.44 4.22 -16.12
N SER A 57 -5.14 3.94 -15.03
CA SER A 57 -6.49 4.41 -14.70
C SER A 57 -7.04 3.58 -13.53
N SER A 58 -7.24 4.23 -12.37
CA SER A 58 -7.90 3.71 -11.16
C SER A 58 -7.06 2.75 -10.28
N LEU A 59 -6.43 3.31 -9.24
CA LEU A 59 -5.79 2.55 -8.16
C LEU A 59 -6.89 1.94 -7.26
N SER A 60 -7.24 0.68 -7.49
CA SER A 60 -8.21 -0.06 -6.66
C SER A 60 -7.53 -0.54 -5.37
N ILE A 61 -7.45 0.30 -4.34
CA ILE A 61 -7.12 -0.17 -2.99
C ILE A 61 -8.40 -0.79 -2.40
N PRO A 62 -8.36 -2.03 -1.87
CA PRO A 62 -9.54 -2.65 -1.26
C PRO A 62 -10.07 -1.77 -0.13
N ARG A 63 -11.39 -1.54 -0.13
CA ARG A 63 -12.09 -0.61 0.77
C ARG A 63 -11.92 -0.93 2.27
N SER A 64 -11.52 -2.18 2.60
CA SER A 64 -11.20 -2.60 3.97
C SER A 64 -10.00 -1.83 4.55
N ALA A 65 -9.08 -1.37 3.70
CA ALA A 65 -7.91 -0.57 4.06
C ALA A 65 -8.22 0.87 4.53
N LEU A 66 -9.45 1.36 4.35
CA LEU A 66 -9.78 2.77 4.56
C LEU A 66 -10.28 3.08 5.98
N HIS A 67 -10.50 2.07 6.83
CA HIS A 67 -10.94 2.27 8.21
C HIS A 67 -9.75 2.24 9.18
N ARG A 68 -9.36 3.44 9.65
CA ARG A 68 -8.39 3.73 10.72
C ARG A 68 -6.91 3.50 10.36
N ALA A 69 -6.33 4.51 9.73
CA ALA A 69 -4.95 4.93 9.99
C ALA A 69 -4.97 6.00 11.10
#